data_AF-A0A0F9YW33-F1
#
_entry.id   AF-A0A0F9YW33-F1
#
_cell.length_a   1.000
_cell.length_b   1.000
_cell.length_c   1.000
_cell.angle_alpha   90.00
_cell.angle_beta   90.00
_cell.angle_gamma   90.00
#
_symmetry.space_group_name_H-M   'P 1'
#
loop_
_entity.id
_entity.type
_entity.pdbx_description
1 polymer ?
#
loop_
_entity_poly.entity_id
_entity_poly.type
_entity_poly.pdbx_seq_one_letter_code
_entity_poly.pdbx_strand_id
1 'polypeptide(L)'
;MESRSDKKIIFAGHLEEYDDLEKWKRDAPLDIENPDNQEALIKIVNALVEKIKTNGKKAVLFISSSKLRSKQTSKLIAKELKNKLGNDIKIIFNIEGNLDGNDQGEFILPDEYVVGQVFEGLKLAGKIYLSEFSINKNLDYRFGDPFLLENGDYKYPELVSFFNKSGESYKEPLLRMFNSVLDMSNKTEKFEKNTEIVIVAHGLTYHVLKGLTIVADNILNKNYIIQKGELPFKIWEEYLKTGIELKGEAYGFIDISNLENPELIKMLQEEVQYLNNK
;
A
#
# COMPACT_ATOMS: atom_id res chain seq x y z
N MET A 1 -32.86 -8.13 -6.33
CA MET A 1 -31.42 -7.85 -6.18
C MET A 1 -31.20 -6.43 -6.65
N GLU A 2 -31.09 -5.49 -5.72
CA GLU A 2 -30.67 -4.13 -6.06
C GLU A 2 -29.25 -4.21 -6.65
N SER A 3 -29.03 -3.50 -7.75
CA SER A 3 -27.73 -3.42 -8.40
C SER A 3 -26.76 -2.78 -7.39
N ARG A 4 -25.75 -3.54 -6.94
CA ARG A 4 -24.64 -2.98 -6.17
C ARG A 4 -24.04 -1.88 -7.04
N SER A 5 -24.11 -0.63 -6.59
CA SER A 5 -23.38 0.45 -7.26
C SER A 5 -21.90 0.08 -7.29
N ASP A 6 -21.27 0.08 -8.47
CA ASP A 6 -19.84 -0.19 -8.66
C ASP A 6 -19.00 0.93 -8.02
N LYS A 7 -18.90 0.93 -6.68
CA LYS A 7 -18.06 1.84 -5.89
C LYS A 7 -16.62 1.34 -5.89
N LYS A 8 -16.02 1.31 -7.08
CA LYS A 8 -14.61 0.97 -7.25
C LYS A 8 -13.78 2.24 -7.39
N ILE A 9 -12.73 2.37 -6.60
CA ILE A 9 -11.71 3.42 -6.76
C ILE A 9 -10.49 2.85 -7.47
N ILE A 10 -9.73 3.72 -8.13
CA ILE A 10 -8.45 3.34 -8.74
C ILE A 10 -7.35 3.45 -7.69
N PHE A 11 -6.55 2.41 -7.58
CA PHE A 11 -5.26 2.43 -6.89
C PHE A 11 -4.16 2.38 -7.93
N ALA A 12 -3.26 3.35 -7.93
CA ALA A 12 -2.04 3.32 -8.72
C ALA A 12 -0.84 3.07 -7.80
N GLY A 13 0.04 2.15 -8.21
CA GLY A 13 1.40 2.12 -7.65
C GLY A 13 2.12 3.41 -8.02
N HIS A 14 3.02 3.89 -7.17
CA HIS A 14 3.97 4.88 -7.65
C HIS A 14 4.77 4.31 -8.82
N LEU A 15 5.19 5.21 -9.70
CA LEU A 15 6.12 4.89 -10.79
C LEU A 15 7.51 4.56 -10.21
N GLU A 16 8.36 3.94 -11.02
CA GLU A 16 9.73 3.57 -10.64
C GLU A 16 10.54 4.82 -10.27
N GLU A 17 11.33 4.68 -9.20
CA GLU A 17 12.21 5.72 -8.67
C GLU A 17 13.67 5.40 -9.01
N TYR A 18 14.56 6.39 -8.86
CA TYR A 18 16.00 6.10 -8.91
C TYR A 18 16.39 5.18 -7.76
N ASP A 19 17.00 4.03 -8.08
CA ASP A 19 17.51 3.10 -7.07
C ASP A 19 18.91 3.54 -6.59
N ASP A 20 18.94 4.59 -5.79
CA ASP A 20 20.14 5.15 -5.18
C ASP A 20 19.94 5.25 -3.66
N LEU A 21 20.25 4.12 -2.99
CA LEU A 21 20.09 3.97 -1.54
C LEU A 21 21.05 4.88 -0.76
N GLU A 22 22.21 5.22 -1.33
CA GLU A 22 23.21 6.06 -0.67
C GLU A 22 22.71 7.50 -0.56
N LYS A 23 22.20 8.06 -1.66
CA LYS A 23 21.76 9.45 -1.71
C LYS A 23 20.37 9.67 -1.13
N TRP A 24 19.43 8.77 -1.43
CA TRP A 24 18.02 8.99 -1.15
C TRP A 24 17.41 7.98 -0.18
N LYS A 25 18.17 6.99 0.27
CA LYS A 25 17.68 5.88 1.09
C LYS A 25 16.49 5.21 0.39
N ARG A 26 15.27 5.38 0.92
CA ARG A 26 14.01 4.79 0.38
C ARG A 26 12.97 5.85 0.00
N ASP A 27 13.41 7.06 -0.32
CA ASP A 27 12.53 8.17 -0.74
C ASP A 27 13.10 8.94 -1.94
N ALA A 28 13.48 8.20 -2.99
CA ALA A 28 14.06 8.76 -4.19
C ALA A 28 13.00 9.44 -5.08
N PRO A 29 13.41 10.41 -5.92
CA PRO A 29 12.56 10.94 -6.96
C PRO A 29 12.31 9.89 -8.06
N LEU A 30 11.22 10.06 -8.81
CA LEU A 30 10.91 9.24 -9.98
C LEU A 30 12.01 9.30 -11.03
N ASP A 31 12.28 8.16 -11.67
CA ASP A 31 13.07 8.11 -12.89
C ASP A 31 12.16 8.40 -14.10
N ILE A 32 12.04 9.67 -14.46
CA ILE A 32 11.13 10.12 -15.53
C ILE A 32 11.56 9.68 -16.93
N GLU A 33 12.82 9.30 -17.09
CA GLU A 33 13.38 8.83 -18.36
C GLU A 33 13.15 7.32 -18.57
N ASN A 34 12.71 6.60 -17.52
CA ASN A 34 12.38 5.19 -17.62
C ASN A 34 11.17 4.98 -18.56
N PRO A 35 11.32 4.22 -19.68
CA PRO A 35 10.22 3.97 -20.62
C PRO A 35 9.03 3.24 -19.97
N ASP A 36 9.28 2.35 -19.00
CA ASP A 36 8.22 1.61 -18.30
C ASP A 36 7.32 2.57 -17.51
N ASN A 37 7.90 3.66 -16.98
CA ASN A 37 7.14 4.71 -16.30
C ASN A 37 6.19 5.45 -17.24
N GLN A 38 6.61 5.67 -18.49
CA GLN A 38 5.75 6.31 -19.50
C GLN A 38 4.59 5.39 -19.88
N GLU A 39 4.86 4.09 -20.09
CA GLU A 39 3.82 3.10 -20.39
C GLU A 39 2.81 2.99 -19.24
N ALA A 40 3.31 2.86 -18.01
CA ALA A 40 2.49 2.78 -16.80
C ALA A 40 1.62 4.03 -16.62
N LEU A 41 2.20 5.22 -16.80
CA LEU A 41 1.47 6.49 -16.72
C LEU A 41 0.30 6.54 -17.72
N ILE A 42 0.54 6.15 -18.98
CA ILE A 42 -0.49 6.16 -20.01
C ILE A 42 -1.63 5.19 -19.66
N LYS A 43 -1.31 3.98 -19.16
CA LYS A 43 -2.32 3.00 -18.72
C LYS A 43 -3.20 3.57 -17.61
N ILE A 44 -2.60 4.15 -16.55
CA ILE A 44 -3.33 4.74 -15.43
C ILE A 44 -4.24 5.88 -15.92
N VAL A 45 -3.70 6.78 -16.75
CA VAL A 45 -4.45 7.94 -17.22
C VAL A 45 -5.62 7.52 -18.12
N ASN A 46 -5.42 6.57 -19.03
CA ASN A 46 -6.49 6.12 -19.92
C ASN A 46 -7.65 5.51 -19.12
N ALA A 47 -7.35 4.69 -18.11
CA ALA A 47 -8.36 4.13 -17.21
C ALA A 47 -9.14 5.22 -16.45
N LEU A 48 -8.44 6.25 -15.98
CA LEU A 48 -9.08 7.39 -15.32
C LEU A 48 -9.95 8.21 -16.27
N VAL A 49 -9.48 8.48 -17.49
CA VAL A 49 -10.25 9.20 -18.52
C VAL A 49 -11.55 8.45 -18.83
N GLU A 50 -11.48 7.13 -19.02
CA GLU A 50 -12.64 6.30 -19.26
C GLU A 50 -13.63 6.39 -18.09
N LYS A 51 -13.16 6.17 -16.87
CA LYS A 51 -14.00 6.20 -15.66
C LYS A 51 -14.65 7.56 -15.43
N ILE A 52 -13.90 8.65 -15.64
CA ILE A 52 -14.39 10.02 -15.51
C ILE A 52 -15.50 10.29 -16.54
N LYS A 53 -15.30 9.91 -17.81
CA LYS A 53 -16.30 10.11 -18.87
C LYS A 53 -17.54 9.27 -18.63
N THR A 54 -17.38 7.98 -18.34
CA THR A 54 -18.50 7.05 -18.10
C THR A 54 -19.36 7.48 -16.92
N ASN A 55 -18.74 7.96 -15.84
CA ASN A 55 -19.45 8.35 -14.62
C ASN A 55 -19.76 9.85 -14.54
N GLY A 56 -19.46 10.64 -15.58
CA GLY A 56 -19.70 12.08 -15.61
C GLY A 56 -18.99 12.87 -14.51
N LYS A 57 -17.81 12.42 -14.08
CA LYS A 57 -17.04 13.05 -13.00
C LYS A 57 -16.47 14.40 -13.45
N LYS A 58 -16.43 15.36 -12.54
CA LYS A 58 -15.92 16.73 -12.77
C LYS A 58 -14.68 17.07 -11.94
N ALA A 59 -14.34 16.21 -11.00
CA ALA A 59 -13.16 16.36 -10.18
C ALA A 59 -12.44 15.02 -9.99
N VAL A 60 -11.15 15.10 -9.72
CA VAL A 60 -10.31 13.97 -9.29
C VAL A 60 -9.60 14.36 -8.01
N LEU A 61 -9.77 13.54 -6.97
CA LEU A 61 -9.04 13.63 -5.71
C LEU A 61 -7.96 12.55 -5.70
N PHE A 62 -6.70 12.99 -5.72
CA PHE A 62 -5.55 12.13 -5.49
C PHE A 62 -5.26 12.07 -3.99
N ILE A 63 -5.21 10.86 -3.43
CA ILE A 63 -4.75 10.58 -2.08
C ILE A 63 -3.42 9.83 -2.20
N SER A 64 -2.31 10.53 -1.97
CA SER A 64 -0.98 9.93 -2.08
C SER A 64 -0.39 9.58 -0.71
N SER A 65 0.51 8.60 -0.66
CA SER A 65 1.41 8.48 0.48
C SER A 65 2.30 9.73 0.64
N SER A 66 2.99 9.83 1.77
CA SER A 66 3.90 10.94 2.08
C SER A 66 5.20 10.90 1.27
N LYS A 67 5.54 9.73 0.69
CA LYS A 67 6.77 9.50 -0.08
C LYS A 67 6.83 10.35 -1.35
N LEU A 68 8.04 10.82 -1.68
CA LEU A 68 8.31 11.71 -2.80
C LEU A 68 7.79 11.13 -4.12
N ARG A 69 8.10 9.88 -4.42
CA ARG A 69 7.65 9.16 -5.62
C ARG A 69 6.13 9.15 -5.77
N SER A 70 5.37 8.87 -4.72
CA SER A 70 3.90 8.82 -4.78
C SER A 70 3.29 10.20 -5.03
N LYS A 71 3.86 11.25 -4.43
CA LYS A 71 3.47 12.65 -4.70
C LYS A 71 3.79 13.05 -6.13
N GLN A 72 4.96 12.69 -6.65
CA GLN A 72 5.37 12.98 -8.02
C GLN A 72 4.53 12.22 -9.04
N THR A 73 4.23 10.94 -8.81
CA THR A 73 3.35 10.14 -9.66
C THR A 73 1.97 10.76 -9.75
N SER A 74 1.39 11.16 -8.61
CA SER A 74 0.08 11.85 -8.59
C SER A 74 0.08 13.12 -9.45
N LYS A 75 1.15 13.92 -9.37
CA LYS A 75 1.30 15.14 -10.18
C LYS A 75 1.44 14.85 -11.68
N LEU A 76 2.17 13.79 -12.04
CA LEU A 76 2.33 13.37 -13.44
C LEU A 76 1.00 12.90 -14.02
N ILE A 77 0.26 12.04 -13.31
CA ILE A 77 -1.08 11.60 -13.71
C ILE A 77 -2.01 12.81 -13.88
N ALA A 78 -2.02 13.73 -12.92
CA ALA A 78 -2.84 14.94 -12.98
C ALA A 78 -2.53 15.82 -14.19
N LYS A 79 -1.24 16.02 -14.50
CA LYS A 79 -0.80 16.78 -15.68
C LYS A 79 -1.34 16.14 -16.96
N GLU A 80 -1.19 14.83 -17.09
CA GLU A 80 -1.59 14.11 -18.29
C GLU A 80 -3.12 13.98 -18.42
N LEU A 81 -3.85 13.90 -17.29
CA LEU A 81 -5.31 14.02 -17.28
C LEU A 81 -5.78 15.36 -17.82
N LYS A 82 -5.16 16.47 -17.39
CA LYS A 82 -5.50 17.80 -17.91
C LYS A 82 -5.19 17.92 -19.40
N ASN A 83 -4.11 17.31 -19.89
CA ASN A 83 -3.81 17.27 -21.31
C ASN A 83 -4.92 16.57 -22.12
N LYS A 84 -5.51 15.49 -21.59
CA LYS A 84 -6.53 14.70 -22.29
C LYS A 84 -7.97 15.18 -22.10
N LEU A 85 -8.29 15.77 -20.94
CA LEU A 85 -9.66 16.18 -20.57
C LEU A 85 -9.87 17.70 -20.60
N GLY A 86 -8.81 18.48 -20.76
CA GLY A 86 -8.83 19.95 -20.68
C GLY A 86 -8.72 20.46 -19.23
N ASN A 87 -8.77 21.79 -19.09
CA ASN A 87 -8.58 22.46 -17.80
C ASN A 87 -9.84 22.49 -16.91
N ASP A 88 -10.98 22.04 -17.42
CA ASP A 88 -12.26 22.07 -16.71
C ASP A 88 -12.37 20.98 -15.63
N ILE A 89 -11.54 19.93 -15.71
CA ILE A 89 -11.46 18.92 -14.65
C ILE A 89 -10.74 19.51 -13.42
N LYS A 90 -11.44 19.52 -12.28
CA LYS A 90 -10.85 19.96 -11.01
C LYS A 90 -9.91 18.87 -10.47
N ILE A 91 -8.67 19.22 -10.15
CA ILE A 91 -7.72 18.30 -9.53
C ILE A 91 -7.45 18.73 -8.09
N ILE A 92 -7.53 17.78 -7.17
CA ILE A 92 -7.28 17.96 -5.74
C ILE A 92 -6.22 16.95 -5.31
N PHE A 93 -5.30 17.37 -4.44
CA PHE A 93 -4.28 16.50 -3.85
C PHE A 93 -4.45 16.48 -2.34
N ASN A 94 -4.38 15.28 -1.77
CA ASN A 94 -4.31 15.03 -0.34
C ASN A 94 -3.13 14.08 -0.07
N ILE A 95 -2.38 14.34 0.99
CA ILE A 95 -1.26 13.50 1.41
C ILE A 95 -1.70 12.77 2.68
N GLU A 96 -1.55 11.45 2.69
CA GLU A 96 -1.92 10.58 3.81
C GLU A 96 -0.72 9.72 4.22
N GLY A 97 -0.10 10.07 5.34
CA GLY A 97 1.08 9.37 5.87
C GLY A 97 0.77 7.93 6.26
N ASN A 98 -0.48 7.61 6.57
CA ASN A 98 -0.92 6.24 6.84
C ASN A 98 -0.90 5.31 5.62
N LEU A 99 -0.58 5.82 4.41
CA LEU A 99 -0.46 5.04 3.19
C LEU A 99 0.98 4.72 2.76
N ASP A 100 2.01 5.29 3.41
CA ASP A 100 3.42 4.92 3.19
C ASP A 100 3.65 3.41 3.29
N GLY A 101 4.64 2.91 2.55
CA GLY A 101 5.11 1.54 2.71
C GLY A 101 5.67 1.30 4.11
N ASN A 102 6.09 0.06 4.36
CA ASN A 102 6.84 -0.29 5.55
C ASN A 102 8.18 0.47 5.57
N ASP A 103 8.51 1.08 6.72
CA ASP A 103 9.85 1.58 6.98
C ASP A 103 10.81 0.40 7.09
N GLN A 104 11.87 0.42 6.28
CA GLN A 104 12.86 -0.65 6.20
C GLN A 104 14.09 -0.37 7.07
N GLY A 105 14.10 0.73 7.84
CA GLY A 105 15.17 1.08 8.76
C GLY A 105 16.31 1.86 8.12
N GLU A 106 17.46 1.86 8.81
CA GLU A 106 18.67 2.57 8.36
C GLU A 106 19.77 1.58 8.00
N PHE A 107 20.18 1.60 6.74
CA PHE A 107 21.13 0.64 6.19
C PHE A 107 22.59 1.00 6.52
N ILE A 108 23.43 -0.03 6.57
CA ILE A 108 24.88 0.06 6.46
C ILE A 108 25.21 -0.42 5.05
N LEU A 109 25.50 0.51 4.14
CA LEU A 109 25.92 0.17 2.79
C LEU A 109 27.41 -0.18 2.80
N PRO A 110 27.85 -1.22 2.06
CA PRO A 110 29.27 -1.51 1.92
C PRO A 110 29.98 -0.41 1.13
N ASP A 111 31.28 -0.22 1.35
CA ASP A 111 32.09 0.77 0.64
C ASP A 111 32.08 0.56 -0.88
N GLU A 112 31.91 -0.68 -1.32
CA GLU A 112 31.77 -1.09 -2.72
C GLU A 112 30.33 -1.03 -3.27
N TYR A 113 29.39 -0.34 -2.60
CA TYR A 113 28.02 -0.22 -3.10
C TYR A 113 27.96 0.50 -4.46
N VAL A 114 27.30 -0.12 -5.44
CA VAL A 114 27.04 0.44 -6.76
C VAL A 114 25.56 0.82 -6.86
N VAL A 115 25.29 2.07 -7.21
CA VAL A 115 23.92 2.58 -7.45
C VAL A 115 23.17 1.68 -8.44
N GLY A 116 21.91 1.35 -8.10
CA GLY A 116 21.04 0.47 -8.88
C GLY A 116 21.26 -1.03 -8.67
N GLN A 117 22.25 -1.43 -7.86
CA GLN A 117 22.42 -2.84 -7.53
C GLN A 117 21.49 -3.27 -6.38
N VAL A 118 21.02 -4.51 -6.46
CA VAL A 118 20.25 -5.12 -5.37
C VAL A 118 21.13 -5.21 -4.12
N PHE A 119 20.75 -4.49 -3.08
CA PHE A 119 21.43 -4.57 -1.78
C PHE A 119 21.05 -5.87 -1.06
N GLU A 120 22.04 -6.76 -0.85
CA GLU A 120 21.81 -8.09 -0.24
C GLU A 120 21.22 -8.01 1.17
N GLY A 121 21.56 -6.98 1.96
CA GLY A 121 20.96 -6.74 3.28
C GLY A 121 19.45 -6.57 3.23
N LEU A 122 18.94 -5.81 2.25
CA LEU A 122 17.49 -5.64 2.03
C LEU A 122 16.82 -6.94 1.61
N LYS A 123 17.47 -7.73 0.74
CA LYS A 123 16.96 -9.01 0.26
C LYS A 123 16.86 -10.05 1.39
N LEU A 124 17.90 -10.16 2.22
CA LEU A 124 17.91 -11.04 3.39
C LEU A 124 16.87 -10.62 4.42
N ALA A 125 16.85 -9.35 4.79
CA ALA A 125 15.89 -8.81 5.75
C ALA A 125 14.44 -9.00 5.26
N GLY A 126 14.18 -8.77 3.97
CA GLY A 126 12.86 -9.01 3.37
C GLY A 126 12.43 -10.47 3.48
N LYS A 127 13.32 -11.42 3.20
CA LYS A 127 13.01 -12.86 3.35
C LYS A 127 12.68 -13.23 4.80
N ILE A 128 13.48 -12.75 5.75
CA ILE A 128 13.28 -13.02 7.18
C ILE A 128 11.97 -12.39 7.65
N TYR A 129 11.75 -11.13 7.32
CA TYR A 129 10.56 -10.37 7.67
C TYR A 129 9.28 -11.06 7.18
N LEU A 130 9.27 -11.51 5.92
CA LEU A 130 8.16 -12.29 5.35
C LEU A 130 7.94 -13.59 6.13
N SER A 131 9.01 -14.33 6.45
CA SER A 131 8.91 -15.59 7.21
C SER A 131 8.38 -15.38 8.63
N GLU A 132 8.81 -14.32 9.31
CA GLU A 132 8.41 -14.03 10.69
C GLU A 132 6.90 -13.81 10.78
N PHE A 133 6.32 -12.95 9.95
CA PHE A 133 4.88 -12.74 10.05
C PHE A 133 4.07 -13.90 9.41
N SER A 134 4.51 -14.48 8.29
CA SER A 134 3.66 -15.41 7.54
C SER A 134 3.67 -16.83 8.11
N ILE A 135 4.86 -17.32 8.49
CA ILE A 135 5.08 -18.68 9.01
C ILE A 135 5.05 -18.66 10.52
N ASN A 136 5.84 -17.79 11.15
CA ASN A 136 5.98 -17.75 12.61
C ASN A 136 4.87 -16.95 13.30
N LYS A 137 3.97 -16.32 12.52
CA LYS A 137 2.86 -15.49 13.02
C LYS A 137 3.31 -14.36 13.95
N ASN A 138 4.56 -13.93 13.79
CA ASN A 138 5.17 -12.86 14.56
C ASN A 138 4.96 -11.52 13.85
N LEU A 139 3.94 -10.78 14.28
CA LEU A 139 3.63 -9.46 13.73
C LEU A 139 4.54 -8.36 14.26
N ASP A 140 5.26 -8.62 15.35
CA ASP A 140 6.06 -7.64 16.10
C ASP A 140 7.56 -7.65 15.70
N TYR A 141 8.01 -8.66 14.95
CA TYR A 141 9.36 -8.66 14.38
C TYR A 141 9.56 -7.45 13.46
N ARG A 142 10.65 -6.71 13.68
CA ARG A 142 10.97 -5.47 12.96
C ARG A 142 11.88 -5.76 11.76
N PHE A 143 11.65 -5.07 10.65
CA PHE A 143 12.47 -5.23 9.46
C PHE A 143 13.96 -4.95 9.76
N GLY A 144 14.85 -5.86 9.39
CA GLY A 144 16.30 -5.69 9.61
C GLY A 144 16.78 -5.91 11.06
N ASP A 145 15.93 -6.42 11.97
CA ASP A 145 16.32 -6.66 13.36
C ASP A 145 17.07 -8.00 13.53
N PRO A 146 18.32 -8.01 14.05
CA PRO A 146 19.03 -9.26 14.32
C PRO A 146 18.43 -10.09 15.46
N PHE A 147 17.53 -9.51 16.27
CA PHE A 147 16.77 -10.10 17.37
C PHE A 147 17.63 -10.79 18.44
N LEU A 148 17.92 -10.07 19.53
CA LEU A 148 18.70 -10.59 20.66
C LEU A 148 17.86 -11.57 21.51
N LEU A 149 18.38 -12.77 21.68
CA LEU A 149 17.80 -13.82 22.50
C LEU A 149 18.23 -13.69 23.97
N GLU A 150 17.50 -14.31 24.89
CA GLU A 150 17.80 -14.28 26.33
C GLU A 150 19.20 -14.83 26.67
N ASN A 151 19.74 -15.72 25.83
CA ASN A 151 21.08 -16.29 25.99
C ASN A 151 22.21 -15.35 25.52
N GLY A 152 21.88 -14.16 24.99
CA GLY A 152 22.84 -13.18 24.50
C GLY A 152 23.22 -13.35 23.02
N ASP A 153 22.72 -14.36 22.32
CA ASP A 153 22.96 -14.56 20.89
C ASP A 153 21.90 -13.84 20.04
N TYR A 154 22.25 -13.52 18.80
CA TYR A 154 21.28 -13.04 17.80
C TYR A 154 20.63 -14.20 17.06
N LYS A 155 19.30 -14.12 16.85
CA LYS A 155 18.55 -15.06 15.99
C LYS A 155 18.96 -14.91 14.52
N TYR A 156 19.28 -13.69 14.09
CA TYR A 156 19.70 -13.35 12.73
C TYR A 156 21.00 -12.51 12.75
N PRO A 157 22.14 -13.11 13.13
CA PRO A 157 23.39 -12.38 13.35
C PRO A 157 23.90 -11.65 12.10
N GLU A 158 23.59 -12.14 10.90
CA GLU A 158 24.01 -11.53 9.64
C GLU A 158 23.42 -10.13 9.42
N LEU A 159 22.28 -9.81 10.05
CA LEU A 159 21.65 -8.50 9.91
C LEU A 159 22.42 -7.38 10.64
N VAL A 160 23.28 -7.74 11.60
CA VAL A 160 24.08 -6.77 12.38
C VAL A 160 24.98 -5.92 11.47
N SER A 161 25.53 -6.49 10.41
CA SER A 161 26.40 -5.76 9.48
C SER A 161 25.65 -4.96 8.42
N PHE A 162 24.32 -5.06 8.34
CA PHE A 162 23.53 -4.44 7.28
C PHE A 162 22.63 -3.30 7.75
N PHE A 163 22.37 -3.17 9.05
CA PHE A 163 21.43 -2.19 9.59
C PHE A 163 21.99 -1.50 10.83
N ASN A 164 21.97 -0.16 10.82
CA ASN A 164 22.21 0.67 12.01
C ASN A 164 20.96 0.73 12.90
N LYS A 165 19.79 0.62 12.29
CA LYS A 165 18.49 0.69 12.98
C LYS A 165 17.47 -0.18 12.26
N SER A 166 16.70 -0.96 13.01
CA SER A 166 15.58 -1.72 12.48
C SER A 166 14.42 -0.80 12.04
N GLY A 167 13.70 -1.26 11.02
CA GLY A 167 12.52 -0.61 10.47
C GLY A 167 11.27 -0.88 11.29
N GLU A 168 10.12 -0.82 10.63
CA GLU A 168 8.81 -1.15 11.20
C GLU A 168 8.60 -2.67 11.26
N SER A 169 7.78 -3.11 12.22
CA SER A 169 7.17 -4.43 12.21
C SER A 169 6.02 -4.52 11.22
N TYR A 170 5.43 -5.70 10.99
CA TYR A 170 4.30 -5.84 10.06
C TYR A 170 3.01 -5.26 10.64
N LYS A 171 2.90 -5.29 11.96
CA LYS A 171 1.80 -4.71 12.73
C LYS A 171 1.66 -3.21 12.57
N GLU A 172 2.78 -2.48 12.60
CA GLU A 172 2.80 -1.01 12.52
C GLU A 172 2.13 -0.47 11.24
N PRO A 173 2.55 -0.82 10.01
CA PRO A 173 1.90 -0.39 8.77
C PRO A 173 0.48 -0.92 8.63
N LEU A 174 0.18 -2.13 9.12
CA LEU A 174 -1.20 -2.65 9.12
C LEU A 174 -2.14 -1.78 9.94
N LEU A 175 -1.75 -1.41 11.17
CA LEU A 175 -2.57 -0.60 12.06
C LEU A 175 -2.91 0.76 11.44
N ARG A 176 -1.92 1.45 10.87
CA ARG A 176 -2.15 2.73 10.19
C ARG A 176 -3.02 2.57 8.94
N MET A 177 -2.85 1.51 8.15
CA MET A 177 -3.72 1.25 7.00
C MET A 177 -5.15 0.88 7.41
N PHE A 178 -5.35 0.11 8.47
CA PHE A 178 -6.67 -0.21 9.02
C PHE A 178 -7.36 1.06 9.53
N ASN A 179 -6.63 1.92 10.24
CA ASN A 179 -7.15 3.22 10.66
C ASN A 179 -7.52 4.11 9.46
N SER A 180 -6.73 4.13 8.38
CA SER A 180 -7.11 4.82 7.14
C SER A 180 -8.43 4.31 6.57
N VAL A 181 -8.66 3.00 6.58
CA VAL A 181 -9.90 2.40 6.11
C VAL A 181 -11.09 2.80 6.99
N LEU A 182 -10.91 2.83 8.31
CA LEU A 182 -11.91 3.34 9.26
C LEU A 182 -12.19 4.84 9.06
N ASP A 183 -11.17 5.64 8.79
CA ASP A 183 -11.34 7.06 8.49
C ASP A 183 -12.06 7.29 7.16
N MET A 184 -11.81 6.44 6.17
CA MET A 184 -12.52 6.43 4.89
C MET A 184 -13.98 6.01 5.07
N SER A 185 -14.29 5.03 5.93
CA SER A 185 -15.66 4.59 6.16
C SER A 185 -16.53 5.70 6.77
N ASN A 186 -15.96 6.52 7.66
CA ASN A 186 -16.62 7.70 8.23
C ASN A 186 -16.86 8.83 7.22
N LYS A 187 -16.34 8.70 6.00
CA LYS A 187 -16.40 9.72 4.93
C LYS A 187 -17.01 9.17 3.64
N THR A 188 -17.62 7.98 3.66
CA THR A 188 -18.20 7.36 2.45
C THR A 188 -19.23 8.24 1.76
N GLU A 189 -20.08 8.93 2.52
CA GLU A 189 -21.07 9.88 2.01
C GLU A 189 -20.44 11.10 1.33
N LYS A 190 -19.19 11.45 1.72
CA LYS A 190 -18.40 12.54 1.12
C LYS A 190 -17.62 12.10 -0.10
N PHE A 191 -17.60 10.82 -0.44
CA PHE A 191 -17.13 10.36 -1.75
C PHE A 191 -18.16 10.78 -2.78
N GLU A 192 -18.08 12.05 -3.18
CA GLU A 192 -19.11 12.75 -3.94
C GLU A 192 -19.44 12.05 -5.26
N LYS A 193 -20.70 12.14 -5.68
CA LYS A 193 -21.14 11.75 -7.04
C LYS A 193 -20.27 12.37 -8.14
N ASN A 194 -19.72 13.57 -7.94
CA ASN A 194 -18.98 14.31 -8.96
C ASN A 194 -17.45 14.15 -8.91
N THR A 195 -16.91 13.49 -7.88
CA THR A 195 -15.46 13.35 -7.68
C THR A 195 -15.04 11.89 -7.89
N GLU A 196 -13.97 11.68 -8.66
CA GLU A 196 -13.27 10.41 -8.79
C GLU A 196 -12.11 10.35 -7.79
N ILE A 197 -11.89 9.21 -7.14
CA ILE A 197 -10.86 9.07 -6.11
C ILE A 197 -9.78 8.13 -6.62
N VAL A 198 -8.54 8.57 -6.46
CA VAL A 198 -7.36 7.82 -6.84
C VAL A 198 -6.43 7.73 -5.66
N ILE A 199 -6.11 6.51 -5.24
CA ILE A 199 -5.05 6.27 -4.25
C ILE A 199 -3.73 6.06 -5.01
N VAL A 200 -2.67 6.74 -4.60
CA VAL A 200 -1.33 6.59 -5.19
C VAL A 200 -0.33 6.25 -4.08
N ALA A 201 0.06 4.98 -3.98
CA ALA A 201 0.87 4.49 -2.86
C ALA A 201 1.79 3.33 -3.26
N HIS A 202 1.98 2.35 -2.38
CA HIS A 202 2.97 1.28 -2.51
C HIS A 202 2.32 -0.10 -2.63
N GLY A 203 3.10 -1.09 -3.06
CA GLY A 203 2.64 -2.48 -3.20
C GLY A 203 2.02 -3.05 -1.92
N LEU A 204 2.64 -2.81 -0.75
CA LEU A 204 2.07 -3.24 0.54
C LEU A 204 0.69 -2.61 0.80
N THR A 205 0.54 -1.32 0.52
CA THR A 205 -0.72 -0.59 0.69
C THR A 205 -1.81 -1.18 -0.20
N TYR A 206 -1.50 -1.45 -1.47
CA TYR A 206 -2.43 -2.10 -2.39
C TYR A 206 -2.88 -3.46 -1.87
N HIS A 207 -1.91 -4.29 -1.48
CA HIS A 207 -2.16 -5.61 -0.97
C HIS A 207 -3.09 -5.55 0.25
N VAL A 208 -2.81 -4.73 1.25
CA VAL A 208 -3.67 -4.63 2.45
C VAL A 208 -5.08 -4.19 2.08
N LEU A 209 -5.23 -3.12 1.28
CA LEU A 209 -6.56 -2.61 0.92
C LEU A 209 -7.36 -3.60 0.06
N LYS A 210 -6.72 -4.21 -0.94
CA LYS A 210 -7.38 -5.19 -1.82
C LYS A 210 -7.68 -6.49 -1.09
N GLY A 211 -6.78 -6.94 -0.22
CA GLY A 211 -6.99 -8.10 0.65
C GLY A 211 -8.14 -7.88 1.62
N LEU A 212 -8.26 -6.68 2.21
CA LEU A 212 -9.43 -6.32 3.03
C LEU A 212 -10.75 -6.43 2.26
N THR A 213 -10.79 -5.95 1.01
CA THR A 213 -11.98 -6.10 0.15
C THR A 213 -12.34 -7.58 -0.05
N ILE A 214 -11.38 -8.43 -0.39
CA ILE A 214 -11.62 -9.86 -0.66
C ILE A 214 -12.05 -10.60 0.62
N VAL A 215 -11.38 -10.30 1.73
CA VAL A 215 -11.73 -10.88 3.04
C VAL A 215 -13.14 -10.46 3.44
N ALA A 216 -13.50 -9.19 3.27
CA ALA A 216 -14.85 -8.68 3.51
C ALA A 216 -15.90 -9.43 2.66
N ASP A 217 -15.67 -9.60 1.36
CA ASP A 217 -16.59 -10.32 0.49
C ASP A 217 -16.77 -11.78 0.93
N ASN A 218 -15.70 -12.44 1.35
CA ASN A 218 -15.77 -13.82 1.85
C ASN A 218 -16.53 -13.92 3.18
N ILE A 219 -16.42 -12.94 4.09
CA ILE A 219 -17.23 -12.89 5.31
C ILE A 219 -18.71 -12.75 4.94
N LEU A 220 -19.05 -11.80 4.06
CA LEU A 220 -20.44 -11.54 3.66
C LEU A 220 -21.08 -12.73 2.94
N ASN A 221 -20.28 -13.47 2.17
CA ASN A 221 -20.72 -14.70 1.50
C ASN A 221 -20.72 -15.94 2.42
N LYS A 222 -20.43 -15.78 3.72
CA LYS A 222 -20.34 -16.85 4.72
C LYS A 222 -19.29 -17.92 4.39
N ASN A 223 -18.26 -17.55 3.61
CA ASN A 223 -17.12 -18.41 3.32
C ASN A 223 -16.14 -18.45 4.51
N TYR A 224 -16.07 -17.36 5.30
CA TYR A 224 -15.22 -17.26 6.48
C TYR A 224 -16.01 -16.91 7.74
N ILE A 225 -15.49 -17.40 8.86
CA ILE A 225 -15.68 -16.82 10.18
C ILE A 225 -14.28 -16.41 10.63
N ILE A 226 -14.09 -15.12 10.92
CA ILE A 226 -12.78 -14.58 11.32
C ILE A 226 -12.81 -14.33 12.82
N GLN A 227 -11.81 -14.84 13.53
CA GLN A 227 -11.61 -14.52 14.93
C GLN A 227 -10.73 -13.27 15.06
N LYS A 228 -10.88 -12.60 16.21
CA LYS A 228 -10.06 -11.44 16.57
C LYS A 228 -8.57 -11.82 16.57
N GLY A 229 -7.75 -11.06 15.85
CA GLY A 229 -6.32 -11.30 15.66
C GLY A 229 -5.97 -12.07 14.38
N GLU A 230 -6.96 -12.58 13.64
CA GLU A 230 -6.70 -13.39 12.44
C GLU A 230 -6.66 -12.57 11.15
N LEU A 231 -7.18 -11.34 11.16
CA LEU A 231 -7.36 -10.54 9.95
C LEU A 231 -6.05 -10.30 9.18
N PRO A 232 -4.91 -9.92 9.81
CA PRO A 232 -3.62 -9.79 9.13
C PRO A 232 -3.22 -11.04 8.34
N PHE A 233 -3.47 -12.22 8.91
CA PHE A 233 -3.08 -13.49 8.30
C PHE A 233 -4.05 -13.89 7.19
N LYS A 234 -5.34 -13.59 7.33
CA LYS A 234 -6.33 -13.83 6.26
C LYS A 234 -6.06 -12.97 5.04
N ILE A 235 -5.68 -11.70 5.23
CA ILE A 235 -5.23 -10.83 4.13
C ILE A 235 -4.05 -11.47 3.39
N TRP A 236 -3.04 -11.97 4.13
CA TRP A 236 -1.89 -12.64 3.54
C TRP A 236 -2.25 -13.94 2.82
N GLU A 237 -3.13 -14.76 3.39
CA GLU A 237 -3.61 -15.99 2.74
C GLU A 237 -4.29 -15.70 1.41
N GLU A 238 -5.12 -14.66 1.34
CA GLU A 238 -5.78 -14.25 0.08
C GLU A 238 -4.77 -13.75 -0.95
N TYR A 239 -3.72 -13.05 -0.52
CA TYR A 239 -2.61 -12.68 -1.39
C TYR A 239 -1.91 -13.89 -1.99
N LEU A 240 -1.59 -14.91 -1.19
CA LEU A 240 -0.96 -16.14 -1.69
C LEU A 240 -1.85 -16.89 -2.68
N LYS A 241 -3.17 -16.89 -2.49
CA LYS A 241 -4.12 -17.60 -3.37
C LYS A 241 -4.37 -16.88 -4.68
N THR A 242 -4.55 -15.56 -4.62
CA THR A 242 -5.02 -14.76 -5.76
C THR A 242 -3.90 -14.00 -6.45
N GLY A 243 -2.69 -14.01 -5.87
CA GLY A 243 -1.55 -13.27 -6.38
C GLY A 243 -1.82 -11.77 -6.40
N ILE A 244 -2.34 -11.20 -5.30
CA ILE A 244 -2.69 -9.76 -5.18
C ILE A 244 -1.43 -8.91 -5.27
N GLU A 245 -0.89 -8.78 -6.47
CA GLU A 245 0.26 -7.98 -6.79
C GLU A 245 -0.15 -6.99 -7.87
N LEU A 246 0.40 -5.78 -7.78
CA LEU A 246 0.47 -4.87 -8.93
C LEU A 246 1.58 -5.30 -9.91
N LYS A 247 2.18 -6.49 -9.75
CA LYS A 247 3.34 -6.89 -10.57
C LYS A 247 2.92 -6.98 -12.04
N GLY A 248 3.42 -6.03 -12.82
CA GLY A 248 3.12 -5.86 -14.25
C GLY A 248 1.94 -4.94 -14.56
N GLU A 249 1.13 -4.56 -13.57
CA GLU A 249 0.00 -3.64 -13.75
C GLU A 249 0.24 -2.32 -13.01
N ALA A 250 0.19 -1.22 -13.75
CA ALA A 250 0.42 0.12 -13.21
C ALA A 250 -0.66 0.58 -12.20
N TYR A 251 -1.83 -0.07 -12.22
CA TYR A 251 -2.96 0.22 -11.33
C TYR A 251 -3.86 -1.00 -11.13
N GLY A 252 -4.73 -0.92 -10.12
CA GLY A 252 -5.79 -1.88 -9.87
C GLY A 252 -7.05 -1.20 -9.32
N PHE A 253 -8.14 -1.95 -9.23
CA PHE A 253 -9.41 -1.47 -8.67
C PHE A 253 -9.66 -2.02 -7.27
N ILE A 254 -9.99 -1.12 -6.34
CA ILE A 254 -10.41 -1.45 -4.97
C ILE A 254 -11.91 -1.18 -4.86
N ASP A 255 -12.67 -2.22 -4.50
CA ASP A 255 -14.09 -2.08 -4.21
C ASP A 255 -14.26 -1.59 -2.77
N ILE A 256 -14.90 -0.43 -2.62
CA ILE A 256 -15.16 0.23 -1.34
C ILE A 256 -16.62 0.14 -0.90
N SER A 257 -17.45 -0.67 -1.57
CA SER A 257 -18.85 -0.90 -1.18
C SER A 257 -18.97 -1.46 0.23
N ASN A 258 -18.00 -2.25 0.66
CA ASN A 258 -17.95 -2.86 2.00
C ASN A 258 -17.66 -1.84 3.12
N LEU A 259 -17.22 -0.61 2.81
CA LEU A 259 -16.99 0.43 3.83
C LEU A 259 -18.27 0.93 4.50
N GLU A 260 -19.44 0.69 3.91
CA GLU A 260 -20.74 1.08 4.46
C GLU A 260 -21.36 -0.01 5.34
N ASN A 261 -20.73 -1.18 5.45
CA ASN A 261 -21.25 -2.28 6.24
C ASN A 261 -20.84 -2.13 7.71
N PRO A 262 -21.79 -1.87 8.65
CA PRO A 262 -21.46 -1.61 10.04
C PRO A 262 -20.84 -2.81 10.77
N GLU A 263 -21.17 -4.03 10.37
CA GLU A 263 -20.60 -5.25 10.98
C GLU A 263 -19.12 -5.41 10.62
N LEU A 264 -18.77 -5.19 9.34
CA LEU A 264 -17.37 -5.24 8.88
C LEU A 264 -16.54 -4.11 9.50
N ILE A 265 -17.10 -2.91 9.61
CA ILE A 265 -16.43 -1.77 10.27
C ILE A 265 -16.19 -2.07 11.75
N LYS A 266 -17.18 -2.62 12.45
CA LYS A 266 -17.03 -3.03 13.85
C LYS A 266 -15.95 -4.10 14.01
N MET A 267 -15.91 -5.10 13.13
CA MET A 267 -14.87 -6.13 13.13
C MET A 267 -13.48 -5.52 12.96
N LEU A 268 -13.30 -4.58 12.02
CA LEU A 268 -12.03 -3.90 11.80
C LEU A 268 -11.61 -3.06 13.02
N GLN A 269 -12.55 -2.39 13.69
CA GLN A 269 -12.29 -1.68 14.94
C GLN A 269 -11.83 -2.61 16.06
N GLU A 270 -12.50 -3.76 16.21
CA GLU A 270 -12.11 -4.78 17.20
C GLU A 270 -10.73 -5.34 16.91
N GLU A 271 -10.38 -5.56 15.64
CA GLU A 271 -9.05 -5.99 15.22
C GLU A 271 -7.97 -4.96 15.57
N VAL A 272 -8.20 -3.68 15.25
CA VAL A 272 -7.27 -2.59 15.61
C VAL A 272 -7.06 -2.54 17.13
N GLN A 273 -8.11 -2.68 17.93
CA GLN A 273 -8.01 -2.74 19.38
C GLN A 273 -7.24 -3.98 19.85
N TYR A 274 -7.40 -5.13 19.21
CA TYR A 274 -6.63 -6.33 19.55
C TYR A 274 -5.14 -6.10 19.35
N LEU A 275 -4.78 -5.64 18.15
CA LEU A 275 -3.40 -5.45 17.75
C LEU A 275 -2.73 -4.41 18.65
N ASN A 276 -3.41 -3.31 19.01
CA ASN A 276 -2.84 -2.32 19.92
C ASN A 276 -2.59 -2.81 21.37
N ASN A 277 -3.30 -3.84 21.83
CA ASN A 277 -3.23 -4.31 23.22
C ASN A 277 -2.35 -5.57 23.41
N LYS A 278 -1.78 -6.09 22.34
CA LYS A 278 -0.71 -7.11 22.36
C LYS A 278 0.64 -6.44 22.16
#